data_AF-A0A248JY68-F1
#
_entry.id   AF-A0A248JY68-F1
#
_cell.length_a   1.000
_cell.length_b   1.000
_cell.length_c   1.000
_cell.angle_alpha   90.00
_cell.angle_beta   90.00
_cell.angle_gamma   90.00
#
_symmetry.space_group_name_H-M   'P 1'
#
loop_
_entity.id
_entity.type
_entity.pdbx_description
1 polymer ?
#
loop_
_entity_poly.entity_id
_entity_poly.type
_entity_poly.pdbx_seq_one_letter_code
_entity_poly.pdbx_strand_id
1 'polypeptide(L)'
;MEDLGSGDAGIDGMTSIDAYDWQTISGELDAYGSAVLPGLLTPRACVDLSSLYARDQGFRSRVIMGRHGFGMGEYKYWAYPLPPLVQALRTGLYPRLASLANRWNQRLGENVRYPDSHADFLALCHQGGQVRPTPLLLRYGQGDYNCLHQDLYGERVFPLQVAVLLSEPGRDFTGGEFVITEQRPRMQSRADVVPLRQGDGVVFAVHHRPVSGTRGTYRVNLRHGVSRLRSGERHTLGIIFHDAV
;
A
#
# COMPACT_ATOMS: atom_id res chain seq x y z
N MET A 1 -28.92 36.13 1.45
CA MET A 1 -28.86 34.71 1.87
C MET A 1 -27.77 34.11 1.03
N GLU A 2 -26.54 34.32 1.49
CA GLU A 2 -25.33 33.93 0.77
C GLU A 2 -25.08 32.44 1.01
N ASP A 3 -24.92 31.74 -0.10
CA ASP A 3 -24.65 30.31 -0.20
C ASP A 3 -23.17 30.08 0.17
N LEU A 4 -22.94 29.49 1.34
CA LEU A 4 -21.60 29.08 1.79
C LEU A 4 -21.23 27.79 1.05
N GLY A 5 -20.63 27.97 -0.12
CA GLY A 5 -19.96 26.91 -0.86
C GLY A 5 -18.97 26.18 0.05
N SER A 6 -19.28 24.93 0.38
CA SER A 6 -18.38 24.00 1.04
C SER A 6 -17.27 23.59 0.07
N GLY A 7 -16.22 24.42 0.01
CA GLY A 7 -14.96 24.05 -0.62
C GLY A 7 -14.33 22.90 0.17
N ASP A 8 -14.10 21.79 -0.50
CA ASP A 8 -13.27 20.67 -0.03
C ASP A 8 -11.88 21.22 0.33
N ALA A 9 -11.65 21.47 1.62
CA ALA A 9 -10.34 21.85 2.14
C ALA A 9 -9.46 20.60 2.10
N GLY A 10 -8.99 20.26 0.90
CA GLY A 10 -8.09 19.15 0.68
C GLY A 10 -6.89 19.22 1.63
N ILE A 11 -6.48 18.07 2.17
CA ILE A 11 -5.26 17.99 2.97
C ILE A 11 -4.08 18.41 2.08
N ASP A 12 -3.37 19.46 2.48
CA ASP A 12 -2.25 20.02 1.73
C ASP A 12 -1.24 18.92 1.34
N GLY A 13 -0.81 18.95 0.08
CA GLY A 13 0.18 18.03 -0.46
C GLY A 13 -0.34 16.68 -0.97
N MET A 14 -1.65 16.43 -0.98
CA MET A 14 -2.29 15.24 -1.56
C MET A 14 -3.15 15.59 -2.78
N THR A 15 -3.09 14.79 -3.83
CA THR A 15 -4.05 14.88 -4.95
C THR A 15 -5.41 14.36 -4.51
N SER A 16 -6.51 14.98 -4.98
CA SER A 16 -7.85 14.49 -4.67
C SER A 16 -8.02 13.05 -5.14
N ILE A 17 -8.31 12.16 -4.19
CA ILE A 17 -8.49 10.72 -4.42
C ILE A 17 -9.65 10.46 -5.39
N ASP A 18 -10.65 11.34 -5.40
CA ASP A 18 -11.83 11.23 -6.26
C ASP A 18 -11.56 11.65 -7.71
N ALA A 19 -10.46 12.36 -7.96
CA ALA A 19 -10.06 12.77 -9.31
C ALA A 19 -9.49 11.62 -10.16
N TYR A 20 -9.15 10.49 -9.54
CA TYR A 20 -8.64 9.34 -10.26
C TYR A 20 -9.74 8.59 -11.03
N ASP A 21 -9.39 8.05 -12.19
CA ASP A 21 -10.24 7.08 -12.91
C ASP A 21 -10.21 5.72 -12.20
N TRP A 22 -11.09 5.59 -11.20
CA TRP A 22 -11.26 4.37 -10.43
C TRP A 22 -11.74 3.17 -11.24
N GLN A 23 -12.36 3.39 -12.40
CA GLN A 23 -12.74 2.30 -13.29
C GLN A 23 -11.48 1.69 -13.91
N THR A 24 -10.59 2.53 -14.44
CA THR A 24 -9.30 2.08 -15.01
C THR A 24 -8.41 1.44 -13.94
N ILE A 25 -8.26 2.08 -12.78
CA ILE A 25 -7.48 1.53 -11.64
C ILE A 25 -8.03 0.18 -11.18
N SER A 26 -9.36 0.05 -11.03
CA SER A 26 -9.97 -1.23 -10.67
C SER A 26 -9.72 -2.31 -11.72
N GLY A 27 -9.78 -1.94 -13.01
CA GLY A 27 -9.50 -2.85 -14.13
C GLY A 27 -8.06 -3.35 -14.13
N GLU A 28 -7.08 -2.47 -13.88
CA GLU A 28 -5.67 -2.85 -13.75
C GLU A 28 -5.43 -3.78 -12.55
N LEU A 29 -6.01 -3.45 -11.39
CA LEU A 29 -5.96 -4.32 -10.21
C LEU A 29 -6.57 -5.69 -10.51
N ASP A 30 -7.73 -5.73 -11.17
CA ASP A 30 -8.40 -6.97 -11.57
C ASP A 30 -7.53 -7.80 -12.53
N ALA A 31 -6.83 -7.15 -13.48
CA ALA A 31 -6.08 -7.81 -14.55
C ALA A 31 -4.66 -8.24 -14.14
N TYR A 32 -3.99 -7.44 -13.30
CA TYR A 32 -2.56 -7.57 -13.01
C TYR A 32 -2.25 -7.67 -11.50
N GLY A 33 -3.20 -7.29 -10.64
CA GLY A 33 -3.00 -7.27 -9.19
C GLY A 33 -2.27 -6.04 -8.68
N SER A 34 -2.03 -5.05 -9.54
CA SER A 34 -1.55 -3.73 -9.17
C SER A 34 -2.02 -2.65 -10.12
N ALA A 35 -2.05 -1.42 -9.64
CA ALA A 35 -2.31 -0.21 -10.41
C ALA A 35 -1.54 0.98 -9.83
N VAL A 36 -1.16 1.93 -10.68
CA VAL A 36 -0.47 3.15 -10.26
C VAL A 36 -1.47 4.29 -10.03
N LEU A 37 -1.27 5.02 -8.93
CA LEU A 37 -1.91 6.29 -8.60
C LEU A 37 -0.86 7.40 -8.86
N PRO A 38 -0.82 7.97 -10.07
CA PRO A 38 0.20 8.96 -10.41
C PRO A 38 0.04 10.23 -9.57
N GLY A 39 1.15 10.76 -9.08
CA GLY A 39 1.19 12.03 -8.33
C GLY A 39 0.26 12.07 -7.11
N LEU A 40 0.08 10.93 -6.42
CA LEU A 40 -0.76 10.84 -5.23
C LEU A 40 -0.33 11.83 -4.15
N LEU A 41 0.97 12.01 -4.00
CA LEU A 41 1.58 13.02 -3.14
C LEU A 41 2.39 14.02 -3.96
N THR A 42 2.36 15.27 -3.55
CA THR A 42 3.26 16.29 -4.08
C THR A 42 4.71 16.02 -3.66
N PRO A 43 5.71 16.47 -4.42
CA PRO A 43 7.12 16.34 -4.03
C PRO A 43 7.43 16.93 -2.65
N ARG A 44 6.78 18.04 -2.29
CA ARG A 44 6.91 18.64 -0.96
C ARG A 44 6.42 17.71 0.14
N ALA A 45 5.23 17.14 -0.01
CA ALA A 45 4.69 16.18 0.95
C ALA A 45 5.59 14.93 1.08
N CYS A 46 6.20 14.49 -0.02
CA CYS A 46 7.17 13.39 0.02
C CYS A 46 8.40 13.73 0.88
N VAL A 47 8.96 14.93 0.70
CA VAL A 47 10.10 15.41 1.51
C VAL A 47 9.69 15.51 2.97
N ASP A 48 8.55 16.15 3.26
CA ASP A 48 8.07 16.34 4.63
C ASP A 48 7.87 15.00 5.34
N LEU A 49 7.21 14.03 4.70
CA LEU A 49 7.02 12.67 5.26
C LEU A 49 8.33 11.91 5.43
N SER A 50 9.23 11.93 4.44
CA SER A 50 10.51 11.22 4.52
C SER A 50 11.38 11.77 5.66
N SER A 51 11.34 13.09 5.90
CA SER A 51 12.09 13.73 6.99
C SER A 51 11.67 13.24 8.38
N LEU A 52 10.43 12.75 8.53
CA LEU A 52 9.94 12.20 9.80
C LEU A 52 10.67 10.91 10.19
N TYR A 53 11.28 10.19 9.25
CA TYR A 53 12.01 8.96 9.54
C TYR A 53 13.16 9.17 10.54
N ALA A 54 13.80 10.34 10.51
CA ALA A 54 14.88 10.70 11.42
C ALA A 54 14.39 10.94 12.86
N ARG A 55 13.08 11.09 13.08
CA ARG A 55 12.50 11.26 14.42
C ARG A 55 12.21 9.90 15.04
N ASP A 56 12.43 9.79 16.35
CA ASP A 56 12.04 8.59 17.10
C ASP A 56 10.62 8.69 17.67
N GLN A 57 10.12 9.91 17.87
CA GLN A 57 8.75 10.15 18.33
C GLN A 57 7.73 9.88 17.22
N GLY A 58 6.54 9.41 17.60
CA GLY A 58 5.43 9.12 16.68
C GLY A 58 5.43 7.70 16.11
N PHE A 59 6.47 6.90 16.37
CA PHE A 59 6.52 5.51 15.93
C PHE A 59 6.35 4.55 17.12
N ARG A 60 5.59 3.46 16.91
CA ARG A 60 5.39 2.42 17.93
C ARG A 60 6.50 1.36 17.92
N SER A 61 7.17 1.18 16.78
CA SER A 61 8.23 0.19 16.62
C SER A 61 9.09 0.47 15.40
N ARG A 62 10.33 -0.05 15.44
CA ARG A 62 11.29 -0.09 14.33
C ARG A 62 11.68 -1.53 14.07
N VAL A 63 11.70 -1.93 12.81
CA VAL A 63 12.10 -3.26 12.38
C VAL A 63 13.32 -3.14 11.46
N ILE A 64 14.35 -3.93 11.77
CA ILE A 64 15.54 -4.08 10.95
C ILE A 64 15.35 -5.37 10.14
N MET A 65 15.10 -5.25 8.84
CA MET A 65 14.63 -6.36 8.00
C MET A 65 15.58 -7.55 7.97
N GLY A 66 16.89 -7.27 7.99
CA GLY A 66 17.94 -8.29 7.97
C GLY A 66 17.87 -9.29 9.13
N ARG A 67 17.24 -8.91 10.25
CA ARG A 67 17.06 -9.81 11.41
C ARG A 67 15.94 -10.83 11.23
N HIS A 68 15.09 -10.64 10.21
CA HIS A 68 13.87 -11.43 10.00
C HIS A 68 13.82 -12.15 8.65
N GLY A 69 14.89 -12.08 7.85
CA GLY A 69 14.94 -12.70 6.53
C GLY A 69 14.07 -12.01 5.46
N PHE A 70 13.55 -10.81 5.74
CA PHE A 70 12.71 -10.02 4.83
C PHE A 70 13.50 -9.23 3.77
N GLY A 71 14.82 -9.39 3.77
CA GLY A 71 15.74 -8.62 2.94
C GLY A 71 16.64 -7.73 3.79
N MET A 72 17.03 -6.59 3.24
CA MET A 72 17.92 -5.62 3.86
C MET A 72 17.28 -4.23 3.81
N GLY A 73 17.49 -3.44 4.87
CA GLY A 73 16.82 -2.17 5.11
C GLY A 73 16.03 -2.15 6.42
N GLU A 74 15.22 -1.11 6.61
CA GLU A 74 14.47 -0.91 7.83
C GLU A 74 13.16 -0.14 7.61
N TYR A 75 12.23 -0.34 8.54
CA TYR A 75 10.99 0.40 8.55
C TYR A 75 10.51 0.70 9.98
N LYS A 76 9.77 1.79 10.13
CA LYS A 76 9.13 2.20 11.39
C LYS A 76 7.61 2.18 11.22
N TYR A 77 6.90 1.56 12.15
CA TYR A 77 5.44 1.64 12.22
C TYR A 77 5.02 2.86 13.01
N TRP A 78 4.07 3.64 12.49
CA TRP A 78 3.49 4.76 13.22
C TRP A 78 2.76 4.29 14.48
N ALA A 79 2.69 5.15 15.49
CA ALA A 79 1.76 5.05 16.61
C ALA A 79 0.51 5.89 16.30
N TYR A 80 -0.58 5.67 17.04
CA TYR A 80 -1.69 6.62 17.06
C TYR A 80 -1.33 7.82 17.96
N PRO A 81 -1.79 9.04 17.64
CA PRO A 81 -2.46 9.42 16.40
C PRO A 81 -1.50 9.41 15.19
N LEU A 82 -2.02 9.07 14.01
CA LEU A 82 -1.26 9.09 12.76
C LEU A 82 -0.99 10.53 12.30
N PRO A 83 0.08 10.78 11.51
CA PRO A 83 0.22 12.04 10.79
C PRO A 83 -1.04 12.34 9.95
N PRO A 84 -1.56 13.58 9.92
CA PRO A 84 -2.83 13.88 9.26
C PRO A 84 -2.92 13.40 7.80
N LEU A 85 -1.84 13.57 7.03
CA LEU A 85 -1.75 13.11 5.65
C LEU A 85 -1.82 11.58 5.54
N VAL A 86 -1.17 10.84 6.44
CA VAL A 86 -1.21 9.37 6.49
C VAL A 86 -2.62 8.88 6.85
N GLN A 87 -3.29 9.54 7.80
CA GLN A 87 -4.68 9.25 8.16
C GLN A 87 -5.62 9.50 6.97
N ALA A 88 -5.46 10.64 6.28
CA ALA A 88 -6.29 11.01 5.14
C ALA A 88 -6.15 10.03 3.97
N LEU A 89 -4.92 9.59 3.64
CA LEU A 89 -4.69 8.54 2.65
C LEU A 89 -5.40 7.24 3.04
N ARG A 90 -5.25 6.80 4.30
CA ARG A 90 -5.82 5.54 4.79
C ARG A 90 -7.35 5.56 4.75
N THR A 91 -7.96 6.68 5.15
CA THR A 91 -9.42 6.82 5.17
C THR A 91 -10.00 7.07 3.77
N GLY A 92 -9.34 7.86 2.92
CA GLY A 92 -9.85 8.23 1.60
C GLY A 92 -9.69 7.13 0.55
N LEU A 93 -8.59 6.37 0.57
CA LEU A 93 -8.38 5.28 -0.38
C LEU A 93 -9.26 4.05 -0.07
N TYR A 94 -9.56 3.82 1.20
CA TYR A 94 -10.23 2.60 1.65
C TYR A 94 -11.58 2.34 0.96
N PRO A 95 -12.56 3.27 0.89
CA PRO A 95 -13.87 2.99 0.31
C PRO A 95 -13.80 2.56 -1.15
N ARG A 96 -12.88 3.18 -1.90
CA ARG A 96 -12.61 2.88 -3.32
C ARG A 96 -12.09 1.46 -3.49
N LEU A 97 -11.21 1.01 -2.58
CA LEU A 97 -10.61 -0.31 -2.59
C LEU A 97 -11.51 -1.40 -1.99
N ALA A 98 -12.32 -1.07 -0.98
CA ALA A 98 -13.22 -2.01 -0.30
C ALA A 98 -14.27 -2.57 -1.27
N SER A 99 -14.78 -1.73 -2.17
CA SER A 99 -15.68 -2.12 -3.25
C SER A 99 -15.05 -3.21 -4.13
N LEU A 100 -13.80 -3.04 -4.55
CA LEU A 100 -13.07 -4.03 -5.36
C LEU A 100 -12.79 -5.31 -4.56
N ALA A 101 -12.32 -5.17 -3.32
CA ALA A 101 -12.04 -6.30 -2.44
C ALA A 101 -13.29 -7.18 -2.21
N ASN A 102 -14.45 -6.56 -2.03
CA ASN A 102 -15.73 -7.28 -1.90
C ASN A 102 -16.11 -8.01 -3.20
N ARG A 103 -15.90 -7.39 -4.37
CA ARG A 103 -16.10 -8.07 -5.67
C ARG A 103 -15.15 -9.26 -5.85
N TRP A 104 -13.89 -9.13 -5.40
CA TRP A 104 -12.94 -10.24 -5.44
C TRP A 104 -13.40 -11.40 -4.56
N ASN A 105 -13.77 -11.12 -3.31
CA ASN A 105 -14.27 -12.13 -2.38
C ASN A 105 -15.53 -12.82 -2.92
N GLN A 106 -16.46 -12.08 -3.53
CA GLN A 106 -17.62 -12.66 -4.17
C GLN A 106 -17.24 -13.61 -5.32
N ARG A 107 -16.33 -13.21 -6.21
CA ARG A 107 -15.87 -14.06 -7.34
C ARG A 107 -15.14 -15.30 -6.86
N LEU A 108 -14.47 -15.24 -5.70
CA LEU A 108 -13.75 -16.35 -5.08
C LEU A 108 -14.64 -17.23 -4.18
N GLY A 109 -15.92 -16.88 -4.01
CA GLY A 109 -16.83 -17.59 -3.11
C GLY A 109 -16.45 -17.43 -1.63
N GLU A 110 -15.74 -16.37 -1.27
CA GLU A 110 -15.39 -16.06 0.11
C GLU A 110 -16.53 -15.34 0.82
N ASN A 111 -16.70 -15.62 2.11
CA ASN A 111 -17.77 -15.04 2.93
C ASN A 111 -17.38 -13.70 3.58
N VAL A 112 -16.09 -13.36 3.59
CA VAL A 112 -15.60 -12.11 4.20
C VAL A 112 -16.10 -10.91 3.39
N ARG A 113 -16.70 -9.94 4.07
CA ARG A 113 -17.10 -8.65 3.49
C ARG A 113 -16.50 -7.51 4.31
N TYR A 114 -15.97 -6.52 3.60
CA TYR A 114 -15.40 -5.31 4.17
C TYR A 114 -16.49 -4.24 4.20
N PRO A 115 -16.66 -3.51 5.34
CA PRO A 115 -17.64 -2.43 5.42
C PRO A 115 -17.23 -1.24 4.53
N ASP A 116 -18.16 -0.34 4.27
CA ASP A 116 -17.95 0.78 3.33
C ASP A 116 -16.98 1.84 3.89
N SER A 117 -16.93 2.02 5.20
CA SER A 117 -16.05 2.98 5.86
C SER A 117 -14.82 2.33 6.50
N HIS A 118 -13.70 3.07 6.48
CA HIS A 118 -12.46 2.62 7.11
C HIS A 118 -12.60 2.50 8.63
N ALA A 119 -13.36 3.42 9.25
CA ALA A 119 -13.60 3.43 10.68
C ALA A 119 -14.34 2.16 11.15
N ASP A 120 -15.36 1.73 10.40
CA ASP A 120 -16.08 0.49 10.71
C ASP A 120 -15.17 -0.73 10.57
N PHE A 121 -14.28 -0.74 9.57
CA PHE A 121 -13.32 -1.82 9.42
C PHE A 121 -12.30 -1.88 10.56
N LEU A 122 -11.84 -0.72 11.05
CA LEU A 122 -11.01 -0.67 12.25
C LEU A 122 -11.77 -1.15 13.48
N ALA A 123 -13.05 -0.82 13.64
CA ALA A 123 -13.87 -1.35 14.73
C ALA A 123 -13.93 -2.88 14.71
N LEU A 124 -14.06 -3.50 13.53
CA LEU A 124 -13.98 -4.96 13.37
C LEU A 124 -12.58 -5.51 13.71
N CYS A 125 -11.51 -4.80 13.36
CA CYS A 125 -10.16 -5.18 13.79
C CYS A 125 -10.04 -5.15 15.31
N HIS A 126 -10.53 -4.09 15.96
CA HIS A 126 -10.43 -3.88 17.41
C HIS A 126 -11.23 -4.92 18.19
N GLN A 127 -12.39 -5.33 17.68
CA GLN A 127 -13.16 -6.47 18.23
C GLN A 127 -12.37 -7.79 18.21
N GLY A 128 -11.49 -7.98 17.22
CA GLY A 128 -10.57 -9.12 17.12
C GLY A 128 -9.22 -8.90 17.80
N GLY A 129 -9.06 -7.89 18.65
CA GLY A 129 -7.81 -7.59 19.36
C GLY A 129 -6.71 -6.94 18.50
N GLN A 130 -6.99 -6.63 17.23
CA GLN A 130 -6.07 -5.90 16.36
C GLN A 130 -6.19 -4.40 16.60
N VAL A 131 -5.47 -3.83 17.57
CA VAL A 131 -5.61 -2.42 18.00
C VAL A 131 -4.45 -1.51 17.62
N ARG A 132 -3.39 -2.04 17.00
CA ARG A 132 -2.18 -1.27 16.72
C ARG A 132 -2.16 -0.78 15.25
N PRO A 133 -1.86 0.50 14.94
CA PRO A 133 -1.86 1.07 13.58
C PRO A 133 -0.73 0.57 12.66
N THR A 134 -1.08 0.10 11.48
CA THR A 134 -0.14 -0.54 10.54
C THR A 134 0.55 0.36 9.49
N PRO A 135 0.19 1.64 9.26
CA PRO A 135 0.99 2.49 8.38
C PRO A 135 2.45 2.58 8.82
N LEU A 136 3.35 2.58 7.84
CA LEU A 136 4.78 2.48 8.10
C LEU A 136 5.60 3.34 7.13
N LEU A 137 6.81 3.70 7.55
CA LEU A 137 7.77 4.43 6.74
C LEU A 137 9.02 3.56 6.58
N LEU A 138 9.40 3.25 5.34
CA LEU A 138 10.58 2.46 5.01
C LEU A 138 11.73 3.34 4.59
N ARG A 139 12.95 2.91 4.91
CA ARG A 139 14.20 3.45 4.40
C ARG A 139 15.08 2.30 3.91
N TYR A 140 15.58 2.47 2.69
CA TYR A 140 16.58 1.61 2.07
C TYR A 140 17.81 2.43 1.69
N GLY A 141 18.99 1.87 1.89
CA GLY A 141 20.26 2.37 1.38
C GLY A 141 20.85 1.51 0.26
N GLN A 142 22.04 1.85 -0.21
CA GLN A 142 22.74 1.07 -1.21
C GLN A 142 22.92 -0.40 -0.78
N GLY A 143 22.58 -1.33 -1.68
CA GLY A 143 22.66 -2.77 -1.44
C GLY A 143 21.41 -3.36 -0.79
N ASP A 144 20.56 -2.52 -0.19
CA ASP A 144 19.31 -2.97 0.42
C ASP A 144 18.29 -3.46 -0.62
N TYR A 145 17.37 -4.31 -0.17
CA TYR A 145 16.31 -4.92 -1.00
C TYR A 145 15.20 -5.47 -0.11
N ASN A 146 14.01 -5.69 -0.68
CA ASN A 146 12.93 -6.38 0.01
C ASN A 146 12.61 -7.69 -0.72
N CYS A 147 12.69 -8.81 -0.01
CA CYS A 147 12.37 -10.13 -0.55
C CYS A 147 10.94 -10.16 -1.12
N LEU A 148 10.66 -11.07 -2.06
CA LEU A 148 9.28 -11.31 -2.50
C LEU A 148 8.46 -11.97 -1.38
N HIS A 149 7.52 -11.22 -0.82
CA HIS A 149 6.71 -11.62 0.33
C HIS A 149 5.22 -11.33 0.13
N GLN A 150 4.44 -11.68 1.15
CA GLN A 150 3.01 -11.41 1.26
C GLN A 150 2.77 -10.82 2.64
N ASP A 151 1.97 -9.76 2.71
CA ASP A 151 1.69 -9.07 3.95
C ASP A 151 0.42 -9.63 4.59
N LEU A 152 0.57 -10.77 5.26
CA LEU A 152 -0.49 -11.51 5.92
C LEU A 152 -0.20 -11.57 7.42
N TYR A 153 -0.83 -10.70 8.20
CA TYR A 153 -0.71 -10.72 9.66
C TYR A 153 -2.00 -10.25 10.34
N GLY A 154 -2.35 -10.88 11.45
CA GLY A 154 -3.64 -10.71 12.11
C GLY A 154 -4.72 -11.64 11.54
N GLU A 155 -5.86 -11.69 12.23
CA GLU A 155 -7.07 -12.40 11.83
C GLU A 155 -7.79 -11.68 10.67
N ARG A 156 -7.93 -10.35 10.78
CA ARG A 156 -8.57 -9.48 9.79
C ARG A 156 -7.51 -8.86 8.90
N VAL A 157 -7.39 -9.40 7.69
CA VAL A 157 -6.50 -8.89 6.65
C VAL A 157 -7.33 -8.23 5.55
N PHE A 158 -6.93 -7.02 5.16
CA PHE A 158 -7.44 -6.35 3.96
C PHE A 158 -6.57 -6.74 2.76
N PRO A 159 -7.15 -7.10 1.59
CA PRO A 159 -6.42 -7.82 0.55
C PRO A 159 -5.61 -6.88 -0.36
N LEU A 160 -5.71 -5.57 -0.14
CA LEU A 160 -5.05 -4.53 -0.92
C LEU A 160 -4.23 -3.62 -0.01
N GLN A 161 -3.11 -3.12 -0.49
CA GLN A 161 -2.27 -2.13 0.19
C GLN A 161 -1.81 -1.07 -0.78
N VAL A 162 -1.30 0.05 -0.24
CA VAL A 162 -0.69 1.10 -1.04
C VAL A 162 0.73 1.37 -0.55
N ALA A 163 1.68 1.42 -1.49
CA ALA A 163 3.03 1.92 -1.24
C ALA A 163 3.23 3.22 -2.04
N VAL A 164 3.69 4.29 -1.40
CA VAL A 164 3.98 5.57 -2.06
C VAL A 164 5.48 5.81 -2.07
N LEU A 165 6.05 6.02 -3.26
CA LEU A 165 7.47 6.29 -3.40
C LEU A 165 7.75 7.74 -3.01
N LEU A 166 8.61 7.97 -2.01
CA LEU A 166 8.91 9.31 -1.50
C LEU A 166 10.23 9.90 -2.06
N SER A 167 11.06 9.07 -2.67
CA SER A 167 12.34 9.44 -3.27
C SER A 167 12.25 9.41 -4.79
N GLU A 168 12.97 10.29 -5.49
CA GLU A 168 12.97 10.35 -6.96
C GLU A 168 14.00 9.40 -7.57
N PRO A 169 13.60 8.42 -8.40
CA PRO A 169 14.54 7.56 -9.12
C PRO A 169 15.48 8.36 -10.03
N GLY A 170 16.74 7.95 -10.12
CA GLY A 170 17.78 8.60 -10.91
C GLY A 170 18.40 9.83 -10.24
N ARG A 171 17.69 10.50 -9.33
CA ARG A 171 18.23 11.59 -8.49
C ARG A 171 18.66 11.08 -7.12
N ASP A 172 17.73 10.47 -6.39
CA ASP A 172 17.92 10.09 -4.98
C ASP A 172 18.43 8.65 -4.84
N PHE A 173 18.11 7.77 -5.80
CA PHE A 173 18.57 6.38 -5.85
C PHE A 173 18.58 5.79 -7.28
N THR A 174 19.28 4.67 -7.48
CA THR A 174 19.17 3.83 -8.70
C THR A 174 18.93 2.37 -8.35
N GLY A 175 18.32 1.59 -9.25
CA GLY A 175 17.74 0.27 -8.91
C GLY A 175 16.51 0.45 -8.02
N GLY A 176 16.25 -0.49 -7.10
CA GLY A 176 15.22 -0.31 -6.07
C GLY A 176 13.79 -0.24 -6.60
N GLU A 177 13.51 -0.87 -7.74
CA GLU A 177 12.18 -0.89 -8.33
C GLU A 177 11.21 -1.71 -7.48
N PHE A 178 9.93 -1.29 -7.45
CA PHE A 178 8.88 -2.10 -6.87
C PHE A 178 8.55 -3.25 -7.83
N VAL A 179 8.58 -4.47 -7.32
CA VAL A 179 8.39 -5.69 -8.12
C VAL A 179 7.20 -6.46 -7.59
N ILE A 180 6.36 -6.94 -8.50
CA ILE A 180 5.32 -7.91 -8.21
C ILE A 180 5.60 -9.16 -9.02
N THR A 181 5.44 -10.33 -8.41
CA THR A 181 5.44 -11.60 -9.14
C THR A 181 4.09 -12.27 -9.01
N GLU A 182 3.52 -12.65 -10.15
CA GLU A 182 2.31 -13.46 -10.23
C GLU A 182 2.68 -14.90 -10.56
N GLN A 183 2.25 -15.83 -9.71
CA GLN A 183 2.39 -17.26 -9.92
C GLN A 183 1.02 -17.87 -10.23
N ARG A 184 0.90 -18.44 -11.43
CA ARG A 184 -0.27 -19.22 -11.83
C ARG A 184 0.01 -20.71 -11.64
N PRO A 185 -1.00 -21.53 -11.25
CA PRO A 185 -0.80 -22.96 -11.08
C PRO A 185 -0.18 -23.61 -12.32
N ARG A 186 0.92 -24.37 -12.12
CA ARG A 186 1.66 -25.09 -13.17
C ARG A 186 2.33 -24.22 -14.25
N MET A 187 2.47 -22.92 -14.01
CA MET A 187 3.17 -21.98 -14.89
C MET A 187 4.38 -21.38 -14.18
N GLN A 188 5.34 -20.87 -14.95
CA GLN A 188 6.42 -20.04 -14.40
C GLN A 188 5.87 -18.70 -13.90
N SER A 189 6.52 -18.14 -12.88
CA SER A 189 6.14 -16.83 -12.35
C SER A 189 6.36 -15.73 -13.40
N ARG A 190 5.39 -14.82 -13.52
CA ARG A 190 5.53 -13.58 -14.29
C ARG A 190 5.93 -12.47 -13.32
N ALA A 191 7.08 -11.84 -13.55
CA ALA A 191 7.47 -10.63 -12.85
C ALA A 191 6.93 -9.40 -13.58
N ASP A 192 6.52 -8.40 -12.81
CA ASP A 192 6.14 -7.07 -13.26
C ASP A 192 6.88 -6.04 -12.42
N VAL A 193 7.36 -4.98 -13.07
CA VAL A 193 8.15 -3.92 -12.46
C VAL A 193 7.34 -2.64 -12.58
N VAL A 194 6.99 -2.05 -11.44
CA VAL A 194 6.13 -0.85 -11.39
C VAL A 194 7.01 0.40 -11.40
N PRO A 195 7.01 1.21 -12.48
CA PRO A 195 7.97 2.29 -12.69
C PRO A 195 7.54 3.59 -12.00
N LEU A 196 7.49 3.58 -10.67
CA LEU A 196 7.06 4.72 -9.86
C LEU A 196 8.02 5.92 -9.95
N ARG A 197 7.46 7.14 -9.97
CA ARG A 197 8.16 8.41 -9.69
C ARG A 197 7.91 8.87 -8.25
N GLN A 198 8.64 9.89 -7.81
CA GLN A 198 8.38 10.52 -6.52
C GLN A 198 6.93 11.00 -6.46
N GLY A 199 6.21 10.58 -5.42
CA GLY A 199 4.81 10.92 -5.20
C GLY A 199 3.81 9.91 -5.76
N ASP A 200 4.24 9.00 -6.62
CA ASP A 200 3.34 7.96 -7.14
C ASP A 200 3.03 6.92 -6.06
N GLY A 201 1.77 6.52 -5.99
CA GLY A 201 1.31 5.36 -5.24
C GLY A 201 1.20 4.13 -6.13
N VAL A 202 1.54 2.95 -5.62
CA VAL A 202 1.10 1.66 -6.19
C VAL A 202 0.09 1.03 -5.25
N VAL A 203 -1.10 0.76 -5.76
CA VAL A 203 -2.07 -0.14 -5.10
C VAL A 203 -1.74 -1.55 -5.56
N PHE A 204 -1.69 -2.53 -4.65
CA PHE A 204 -1.37 -3.91 -5.00
C PHE A 204 -2.08 -4.94 -4.11
N ALA A 205 -2.31 -6.12 -4.65
CA ALA A 205 -2.84 -7.28 -3.93
C ALA A 205 -1.76 -7.90 -3.03
N VAL A 206 -2.08 -8.09 -1.75
CA VAL A 206 -1.10 -8.56 -0.74
C VAL A 206 -0.85 -10.06 -0.78
N HIS A 207 -1.72 -10.83 -1.44
CA HIS A 207 -1.67 -12.28 -1.47
C HIS A 207 -2.20 -12.86 -2.77
N HIS A 208 -3.48 -12.63 -3.10
CA HIS A 208 -4.07 -13.23 -4.28
C HIS A 208 -5.12 -12.31 -4.91
N ARG A 209 -5.41 -12.58 -6.19
CA ARG A 209 -6.53 -12.00 -6.92
C ARG A 209 -7.30 -13.09 -7.67
N PRO A 210 -8.59 -12.86 -7.98
CA PRO A 210 -9.37 -13.77 -8.82
C PRO A 210 -9.00 -13.68 -10.31
N VAL A 211 -8.85 -14.82 -10.95
CA VAL A 211 -8.69 -14.96 -12.41
C VAL A 211 -9.77 -15.87 -12.98
N SER A 212 -10.36 -15.47 -14.10
CA SER A 212 -11.33 -16.30 -14.82
C SER A 212 -10.60 -17.43 -15.55
N GLY A 213 -10.99 -18.68 -15.28
CA GLY A 213 -10.58 -19.86 -16.02
C GLY A 213 -11.76 -20.52 -16.74
N THR A 214 -11.47 -21.54 -17.55
CA THR A 214 -12.51 -22.28 -18.31
C THR A 214 -13.51 -23.02 -17.42
N ARG A 215 -13.14 -23.32 -16.17
CA ARG A 215 -13.98 -24.02 -15.17
C ARG A 215 -14.47 -23.10 -14.05
N GLY A 216 -14.42 -21.79 -14.25
CA GLY A 216 -14.77 -20.78 -13.26
C GLY A 216 -13.57 -19.99 -12.74
N THR A 217 -13.80 -19.17 -11.71
CA THR A 217 -12.78 -18.31 -11.10
C THR A 217 -11.82 -19.14 -10.25
N TYR A 218 -10.52 -18.86 -10.32
CA TYR A 218 -9.50 -19.42 -9.45
C TYR A 218 -8.57 -18.32 -8.91
N ARG A 219 -7.77 -18.65 -7.89
CA ARG A 219 -6.78 -17.73 -7.29
C ARG A 219 -5.44 -17.83 -8.02
N VAL A 220 -4.82 -16.67 -8.26
CA VAL A 220 -3.38 -16.59 -8.58
C VAL A 220 -2.65 -15.96 -7.41
N ASN A 221 -1.45 -16.45 -7.13
CA ASN A 221 -0.65 -15.94 -6.01
C ASN A 221 0.19 -14.76 -6.47
N LEU A 222 0.15 -13.68 -5.71
CA LEU A 222 1.02 -12.51 -5.88
C LEU A 222 1.98 -12.44 -4.70
N ARG A 223 3.21 -12.03 -5.00
CA ARG A 223 4.20 -11.59 -4.03
C ARG A 223 4.76 -10.27 -4.48
N HIS A 224 5.05 -9.38 -3.56
CA HIS A 224 5.67 -8.08 -3.85
C HIS A 224 7.00 -7.94 -3.11
N GLY A 225 7.83 -7.04 -3.61
CA GLY A 225 9.14 -6.75 -3.03
C GLY A 225 9.77 -5.53 -3.68
N VAL A 226 11.03 -5.29 -3.35
CA VAL A 226 11.82 -4.18 -3.87
C VAL A 226 13.15 -4.76 -4.34
N SER A 227 13.51 -4.50 -5.59
CA SER A 227 14.78 -4.94 -6.16
C SER A 227 15.96 -4.31 -5.39
N ARG A 228 17.18 -4.80 -5.65
CA ARG A 228 18.38 -4.23 -5.02
C ARG A 228 18.58 -2.77 -5.40
N LEU A 229 18.77 -1.92 -4.40
CA LEU A 229 19.27 -0.57 -4.59
C LEU A 229 20.74 -0.61 -5.02
N ARG A 230 21.06 0.07 -6.11
CA ARG A 230 22.42 0.14 -6.65
C ARG A 230 23.19 1.34 -6.12
N SER A 231 22.51 2.45 -5.83
CA SER A 231 23.09 3.65 -5.21
C SER A 231 22.02 4.47 -4.50
N GLY A 232 22.44 5.34 -3.59
CA GLY A 232 21.59 6.35 -2.96
C GLY A 232 20.66 5.81 -1.88
N GLU A 233 19.59 6.55 -1.60
CA GLU A 233 18.60 6.23 -0.56
C GLU A 233 17.17 6.31 -1.09
N ARG A 234 16.34 5.36 -0.67
CA ARG A 234 14.93 5.24 -1.08
C ARG A 234 14.04 5.21 0.15
N HIS A 235 13.13 6.18 0.23
CA HIS A 235 12.06 6.22 1.22
C HIS A 235 10.73 5.82 0.61
N THR A 236 9.89 5.14 1.38
CA THR A 236 8.56 4.69 0.94
C THR A 236 7.59 4.74 2.09
N LEU A 237 6.39 5.25 1.85
CA LEU A 237 5.27 5.19 2.78
C LEU A 237 4.44 3.94 2.48
N GLY A 238 4.20 3.08 3.47
CA GLY A 238 3.25 1.98 3.38
C GLY A 238 1.93 2.33 4.06
N ILE A 239 0.82 2.16 3.34
CA ILE A 239 -0.55 2.32 3.84
C ILE A 239 -1.21 0.94 3.85
N ILE A 240 -1.42 0.42 5.07
CA ILE A 240 -2.16 -0.80 5.34
C ILE A 240 -3.47 -0.43 6.04
N PHE A 241 -4.58 -1.06 5.65
CA PHE A 241 -5.92 -0.63 6.06
C PHE A 241 -6.47 -1.31 7.33
N HIS A 242 -5.96 -2.48 7.71
CA HIS A 242 -6.32 -3.15 8.96
C HIS A 242 -5.30 -2.83 10.06
N ASP A 243 -5.70 -2.85 11.33
CA ASP A 243 -4.76 -2.75 12.44
C ASP A 243 -4.13 -4.12 12.75
N ALA A 244 -3.05 -4.15 13.52
CA ALA A 244 -2.38 -5.37 13.96
C ALA A 244 -2.72 -5.68 15.42
N VAL A 245 -2.62 -6.97 15.81
CA VAL A 245 -2.51 -7.38 17.22
C VAL A 245 -1.34 -6.67 17.82
#